data_AF-A0A7K0FZJ5-F1
#
_entry.id   AF-A0A7K0FZJ5-F1
#
_cell.length_a   1.000
_cell.length_b   1.000
_cell.length_c   1.000
_cell.angle_alpha   90.00
_cell.angle_beta   90.00
_cell.angle_gamma   90.00
#
_symmetry.space_group_name_H-M   'P 1'
#
loop_
_entity.id
_entity.type
_entity.pdbx_description
1 polymer ?
#
loop_
_entity_poly.entity_id
_entity_poly.type
_entity_poly.pdbx_seq_one_letter_code
_entity_poly.pdbx_strand_id
1 'polypeptide(L)' 'MDNKKKQDGRDDAKVDLNDPNEVSYAAQQAGISSEKYKEYAKAAGTNGRQAIAKYIEDHAGD' A
#
# COMPACT_ATOMS: atom_id res chain seq x y z
N MET A 1 -24.23 8.16 18.98
CA MET A 1 -24.03 6.70 18.77
C MET A 1 -22.75 6.56 17.99
N ASP A 2 -21.79 5.85 18.59
CA ASP A 2 -20.39 5.72 18.19
C ASP A 2 -20.23 5.46 16.70
N ASN A 3 -19.51 6.36 16.02
CA ASN A 3 -18.88 6.07 14.73
C ASN A 3 -17.81 5.00 14.97
N LYS A 4 -18.24 3.75 15.16
CA LYS A 4 -17.42 2.57 14.89
C LYS A 4 -17.17 2.60 13.39
N LYS A 5 -16.23 3.45 12.96
CA LYS A 5 -15.47 3.25 11.73
C LYS A 5 -15.05 1.80 11.82
N LYS A 6 -15.70 0.95 11.04
CA LYS A 6 -15.23 -0.41 10.81
C LYS A 6 -13.81 -0.19 10.28
N GLN A 7 -12.81 -0.30 11.14
CA GLN A 7 -11.48 -0.70 10.70
C GLN A 7 -11.75 -2.10 10.16
N ASP A 8 -12.09 -2.15 8.87
CA ASP A 8 -12.03 -3.39 8.14
C ASP A 8 -10.59 -3.86 8.39
N GLY A 9 -10.41 -4.95 9.14
CA GLY A 9 -9.09 -5.38 9.62
C GLY A 9 -8.08 -5.70 8.49
N ARG A 10 -8.48 -5.50 7.24
CA ARG A 10 -7.65 -5.45 6.04
C ARG A 10 -6.82 -4.16 5.94
N ASP A 11 -7.27 -3.04 6.52
CA ASP A 11 -6.59 -1.73 6.51
C ASP A 11 -5.40 -1.66 7.49
N ASP A 12 -5.33 -2.56 8.48
CA ASP A 12 -4.25 -2.57 9.48
C ASP A 12 -2.93 -3.16 8.95
N ALA A 13 -2.92 -3.78 7.77
CA ALA A 13 -1.70 -4.28 7.14
C ALA A 13 -0.88 -3.11 6.57
N LYS A 14 -0.08 -2.48 7.43
CA LYS A 14 0.97 -1.55 7.02
C LYS A 14 2.16 -2.33 6.46
N VAL A 15 2.79 -1.79 5.43
CA VAL A 15 4.04 -2.28 4.87
C VAL A 15 5.17 -1.44 5.45
N ASP A 16 6.15 -2.06 6.10
CA ASP A 16 7.37 -1.34 6.43
C ASP A 16 8.17 -1.06 5.15
N LEU A 17 8.23 0.22 4.75
CA LEU A 17 8.97 0.65 3.56
C LEU A 17 10.50 0.51 3.72
N ASN A 18 10.96 0.27 4.95
CA ASN A 18 12.36 -0.03 5.25
C ASN A 18 12.67 -1.52 5.18
N ASP A 19 11.67 -2.39 5.29
CA ASP A 19 11.85 -3.83 5.15
C ASP A 19 11.79 -4.24 3.67
N PRO A 20 12.90 -4.68 3.06
CA PRO A 20 12.93 -5.02 1.65
C PRO A 20 12.06 -6.25 1.32
N ASN A 21 11.82 -7.16 2.26
CA ASN A 21 10.99 -8.34 2.03
C ASN A 21 9.51 -7.98 2.00
N GLU A 22 9.04 -7.14 2.94
CA GLU A 22 7.67 -6.65 2.95
C GLU A 22 7.35 -5.83 1.70
N VAL A 23 8.26 -4.92 1.32
CA VAL A 23 8.11 -4.13 0.09
C VAL A 23 8.12 -5.03 -1.13
N SER A 24 9.02 -5.99 -1.22
CA SER A 24 9.08 -6.93 -2.35
C SER A 24 7.80 -7.74 -2.48
N TYR A 25 7.28 -8.24 -1.35
CA TYR A 25 6.03 -8.99 -1.32
C TYR A 25 4.82 -8.14 -1.73
N ALA A 26 4.72 -6.91 -1.21
CA ALA A 26 3.64 -6.00 -1.55
C ALA A 26 3.71 -5.52 -3.01
N ALA A 27 4.92 -5.24 -3.51
CA ALA A 27 5.16 -4.85 -4.90
C ALA A 27 4.79 -5.98 -5.87
N GLN A 28 5.16 -7.22 -5.56
CA GLN A 28 4.79 -8.39 -6.35
C GLN A 28 3.28 -8.59 -6.42
N GLN A 29 2.58 -8.33 -5.33
CA GLN A 29 1.12 -8.43 -5.25
C GLN A 29 0.42 -7.33 -6.05
N ALA A 30 1.06 -6.16 -6.17
CA ALA A 30 0.62 -5.06 -7.02
C ALA A 30 1.15 -5.15 -8.47
N GLY A 31 1.94 -6.17 -8.82
CA GLY A 31 2.49 -6.35 -10.16
C GLY A 31 3.54 -5.31 -10.57
N ILE A 32 4.18 -4.63 -9.62
CA ILE A 32 5.18 -3.58 -9.88
C ILE A 32 6.53 -3.89 -9.22
N SER A 33 7.56 -3.09 -9.53
CA SER A 33 8.85 -3.17 -8.84
C SER A 33 8.78 -2.60 -7.43
N SER A 34 9.66 -3.08 -6.55
CA SER A 34 9.80 -2.60 -5.17
C SER A 34 10.16 -1.12 -5.09
N GLU A 35 10.96 -0.60 -6.04
CA GLU A 35 11.25 0.83 -6.15
C GLU A 35 9.98 1.64 -6.47
N LYS A 36 9.22 1.27 -7.50
CA LYS A 36 7.93 1.92 -7.82
C LYS A 36 6.98 1.86 -6.64
N TYR A 37 6.92 0.74 -5.94
CA TYR A 37 6.05 0.60 -4.76
C TYR A 37 6.41 1.61 -3.66
N LYS A 38 7.70 1.82 -3.40
CA LYS A 38 8.16 2.84 -2.44
C LYS A 38 7.84 4.25 -2.90
N GLU A 39 7.98 4.54 -4.19
CA GLU A 39 7.60 5.83 -4.75
C GLU A 39 6.11 6.10 -4.59
N TYR A 40 5.26 5.14 -4.97
CA TYR A 40 3.81 5.26 -4.81
C TYR A 40 3.40 5.35 -3.34
N ALA A 41 4.07 4.63 -2.44
CA ALA A 41 3.81 4.76 -1.00
C ALA A 41 4.16 6.15 -0.47
N LYS A 42 5.26 6.75 -0.92
CA LYS A 42 5.62 8.14 -0.60
C LYS A 42 4.64 9.13 -1.22
N ALA A 43 4.25 8.94 -2.47
CA ALA A 43 3.29 9.80 -3.18
C ALA A 43 1.90 9.76 -2.54
N ALA A 44 1.46 8.57 -2.13
CA ALA A 44 0.21 8.36 -1.40
C ALA A 44 0.26 8.89 0.05
N GLY A 45 1.46 9.19 0.58
CA GLY A 45 1.65 9.69 1.94
C GLY A 45 1.26 8.68 3.02
N THR A 46 1.26 7.39 2.70
CA THR A 46 0.77 6.32 3.57
C THR A 46 1.60 5.06 3.41
N ASN A 47 1.70 4.30 4.49
CA ASN A 47 2.29 2.96 4.52
C ASN A 47 1.23 1.85 4.55
N GLY A 48 -0.06 2.18 4.42
CA GLY A 48 -1.14 1.20 4.35
C GLY A 48 -1.12 0.46 3.01
N ARG A 49 -0.95 -0.87 3.03
CA ARG A 49 -0.83 -1.69 1.82
C ARG A 49 -1.98 -1.48 0.84
N GLN A 50 -3.20 -1.39 1.36
CA GLN A 50 -4.40 -1.23 0.53
C GLN A 50 -4.49 0.16 -0.10
N ALA A 51 -4.09 1.20 0.64
CA ALA A 51 -4.06 2.56 0.11
C ALA A 51 -2.99 2.72 -0.98
N ILE A 52 -1.83 2.07 -0.80
CA ILE A 52 -0.78 2.02 -1.81
C ILE A 52 -1.25 1.22 -3.03
N ALA A 53 -1.83 0.03 -2.84
CA ALA A 53 -2.37 -0.78 -3.93
C ALA A 53 -3.43 -0.01 -4.74
N LYS A 54 -4.35 0.67 -4.05
CA LYS A 54 -5.36 1.52 -4.70
C LYS A 54 -4.74 2.68 -5.48
N TYR A 55 -3.71 3.32 -4.93
CA TYR A 55 -2.96 4.37 -5.63
C TYR A 55 -2.31 3.81 -6.89
N ILE A 56 -1.70 2.61 -6.80
CA ILE A 56 -1.09 1.91 -7.92
C ILE A 56 -2.13 1.59 -8.99
N GLU A 57 -3.29 1.02 -8.64
CA GLU A 57 -4.35 0.72 -9.61
C GLU A 57 -4.83 1.98 -10.36
N ASP A 58 -4.92 3.11 -9.67
CA ASP A 58 -5.33 4.41 -10.25
C ASP A 58 -4.26 5.01 -11.19
N HIS A 59 -2.98 4.67 -10.99
CA HIS A 59 -1.85 5.27 -11.72
C HIS A 59 -1.05 4.30 -12.61
N ALA A 60 -1.26 2.99 -12.52
CA ALA A 60 -0.56 1.97 -13.31
C ALA A 60 -1.30 1.60 -14.61
N GLY A 61 -2.50 2.15 -14.82
CA GLY A 61 -3.33 1.95 -16.02
C GLY A 61 -3.15 3.00 -17.12
N ASP A 62 -2.22 3.95 -16.98
CA ASP A 62 -1.86 4.96 -18.00
C ASP A 62 -0.57 4.60 -18.75
#